data_AF-A0A533Z3D5-F1
#
_entry.id   AF-A0A533Z3D5-F1
#
_cell.length_a   1.000
_cell.length_b   1.000
_cell.length_c   1.000
_cell.angle_alpha   90.00
_cell.angle_beta   90.00
_cell.angle_gamma   90.00
#
_symmetry.space_group_name_H-M   'P 1'
#
loop_
_entity.id
_entity.type
_entity.pdbx_description
1 polymer ?
#
loop_
_entity_poly.entity_id
_entity_poly.type
_entity_poly.pdbx_seq_one_letter_code
_entity_poly.pdbx_strand_id
1 'polypeptide(L)'
;MDIILVYVTVPVQRIVAEFKVRAVLSGNPETLWKSTHRYAGIDKKVFLEYFRDAKVGYAIEIGEVRRYAIPFCPVKRLGITPPQSFTYLHHSFNGCIKLSGKRLVLNKALNVKARKGTQLSLK
;
A
#
# COMPACT_ATOMS: atom_id res chain seq x y z
N MET A 1 -10.42 -8.67 -8.31
CA MET A 1 -9.71 -8.48 -7.03
C MET A 1 -8.54 -7.55 -7.29
N ASP A 2 -8.38 -6.53 -6.46
CA ASP A 2 -7.32 -5.52 -6.63
C ASP A 2 -6.10 -5.87 -5.77
N ILE A 3 -4.92 -5.79 -6.38
CA ILE A 3 -3.64 -6.12 -5.73
C ILE A 3 -2.76 -4.89 -5.73
N ILE A 4 -2.21 -4.55 -4.57
CA ILE A 4 -1.27 -3.45 -4.42
C ILE A 4 0.14 -4.00 -4.26
N LEU A 5 1.07 -3.51 -5.08
CA LEU A 5 2.50 -3.76 -4.92
C LEU A 5 3.12 -2.70 -4.01
N VAL A 6 3.93 -3.13 -3.06
CA VAL A 6 4.58 -2.27 -2.06
C VAL A 6 6.00 -1.97 -2.52
N TYR A 7 6.24 -0.73 -2.93
CA TYR A 7 7.57 -0.21 -3.23
C TYR A 7 8.18 0.45 -2.00
N VAL A 8 9.46 0.18 -1.75
CA VAL A 8 10.24 0.84 -0.71
C VAL A 8 11.22 1.79 -1.38
N THR A 9 11.22 3.04 -0.90
CA THR A 9 12.10 4.11 -1.38
C THR A 9 13.56 3.87 -0.99
N VAL A 10 14.42 4.87 -1.22
CA VAL A 10 15.82 4.87 -0.76
C VAL A 10 15.88 4.50 0.73
N PRO A 11 16.83 3.64 1.15
CA PRO A 11 17.92 3.04 0.36
C PRO A 11 17.55 1.73 -0.37
N VAL A 12 16.34 1.19 -0.19
CA VAL A 12 15.97 -0.15 -0.67
C VAL A 12 15.65 -0.17 -2.17
N GLN A 13 14.86 0.80 -2.65
CA GLN A 13 14.49 1.00 -4.07
C GLN A 13 13.93 -0.25 -4.78
N ARG A 14 13.11 -1.05 -4.09
CA ARG A 14 12.57 -2.31 -4.60
C ARG A 14 11.11 -2.51 -4.25
N ILE A 15 10.41 -3.33 -5.05
CA ILE A 15 9.15 -3.93 -4.66
C ILE A 15 9.44 -5.12 -3.75
N VAL A 16 8.91 -5.08 -2.54
CA VAL A 16 9.22 -6.05 -1.46
C VAL A 16 8.04 -6.97 -1.14
N ALA A 17 6.82 -6.56 -1.47
CA ALA A 17 5.61 -7.29 -1.14
C ALA A 17 4.45 -6.91 -2.06
N GLU A 18 3.39 -7.70 -2.01
CA GLU A 18 2.07 -7.39 -2.52
C GLU A 18 0.99 -7.68 -1.47
N PHE A 19 -0.16 -7.02 -1.58
CA PHE A 19 -1.32 -7.36 -0.77
C PHE A 19 -2.64 -7.20 -1.52
N LYS A 20 -3.64 -7.99 -1.12
CA LYS A 20 -5.02 -7.86 -1.61
C LYS A 20 -5.73 -6.71 -0.90
N VAL A 21 -6.44 -5.88 -1.64
CA VAL A 21 -7.36 -4.89 -1.06
C VAL A 21 -8.60 -5.64 -0.58
N ARG A 22 -8.87 -5.57 0.73
CA ARG A 22 -10.05 -6.22 1.32
C ARG A 22 -11.28 -5.33 1.27
N ALA A 23 -11.09 -4.06 1.61
CA ALA A 23 -12.13 -3.04 1.59
C ALA A 23 -11.49 -1.65 1.48
N VAL A 24 -12.28 -0.67 1.06
CA VAL A 24 -11.92 0.76 1.17
C VAL A 24 -12.95 1.41 2.08
N LEU A 25 -12.49 1.97 3.19
CA LEU A 25 -13.31 2.74 4.11
C LEU A 25 -13.20 4.21 3.76
N SER A 26 -14.32 4.92 3.80
CA SER A 26 -14.36 6.38 3.65
C SER A 26 -15.12 7.00 4.82
N GLY A 27 -14.77 8.24 5.16
CA GLY A 27 -15.41 8.97 6.24
C GLY A 27 -14.59 10.16 6.69
N ASN A 28 -15.08 10.90 7.67
CA ASN A 28 -14.28 11.95 8.27
C ASN A 28 -13.06 11.35 9.04
N PRO A 29 -11.99 12.13 9.24
CA PRO A 29 -10.77 11.63 9.87
C PRO A 29 -10.98 11.04 11.28
N GLU A 30 -11.89 11.58 12.08
CA GLU A 30 -12.14 11.04 13.42
C GLU A 30 -12.79 9.66 13.39
N THR A 31 -13.80 9.46 12.54
CA THR A 31 -14.50 8.18 12.39
C THR A 31 -13.56 7.13 11.80
N LEU A 32 -12.74 7.52 10.82
CA LEU A 32 -11.70 6.65 10.28
C LEU A 32 -10.69 6.26 11.35
N TRP A 33 -10.24 7.21 12.17
CA TRP A 33 -9.33 6.93 13.27
C TRP A 33 -9.93 5.94 14.26
N LYS A 34 -11.17 6.14 14.72
CA LYS A 34 -11.87 5.20 15.61
C LYS A 34 -11.87 3.78 15.05
N SER A 35 -12.08 3.65 13.74
CA SER A 35 -12.15 2.36 13.05
C SER A 35 -10.79 1.71 12.78
N THR A 36 -9.71 2.49 12.69
CA THR A 36 -8.40 2.02 12.18
C THR A 36 -7.24 2.09 13.18
N HIS A 37 -7.35 2.93 14.23
CA HIS A 37 -6.24 3.28 15.13
C HIS A 37 -5.50 2.08 15.72
N ARG A 38 -6.23 1.02 16.08
CA ARG A 38 -5.68 -0.20 16.69
C ARG A 38 -4.55 -0.83 15.87
N TYR A 39 -4.55 -0.59 14.56
CA TYR A 39 -3.59 -1.20 13.63
C TYR A 39 -2.91 -0.18 12.71
N ALA A 40 -3.10 1.13 12.91
CA ALA A 40 -2.52 2.15 12.05
C ALA A 40 -0.98 2.23 12.16
N GLY A 41 -0.38 1.87 13.29
CA GLY A 41 1.08 1.93 13.46
C GLY A 41 1.67 3.35 13.44
N ILE A 42 0.82 4.38 13.61
CA ILE A 42 1.16 5.77 13.83
C ILE A 42 0.31 6.32 14.96
N ASP A 43 0.73 7.44 15.55
CA ASP A 43 -0.05 8.13 16.57
C ASP A 43 -1.21 8.93 15.99
N LYS A 44 -2.25 9.13 16.81
CA LYS A 44 -3.44 9.91 16.46
C LYS A 44 -3.08 11.31 15.96
N LYS A 45 -2.09 11.95 16.59
CA LYS A 45 -1.65 13.30 16.21
C LYS A 45 -1.11 13.33 14.79
N VAL A 46 -0.25 12.38 14.44
CA VAL A 46 0.33 12.27 13.08
C VAL A 46 -0.76 11.95 12.06
N PHE A 47 -1.70 11.07 12.41
CA PHE A 47 -2.84 10.75 11.55
C PHE A 47 -3.72 11.98 11.30
N LEU A 48 -4.15 12.68 12.34
CA LEU A 48 -5.00 13.87 12.20
C LEU A 48 -4.28 15.01 11.49
N GLU A 49 -2.99 15.16 11.72
CA GLU A 49 -2.15 16.14 10.99
C GLU A 49 -2.17 15.88 9.48
N TYR A 50 -2.02 14.62 9.08
CA TYR A 50 -2.07 14.23 7.67
C TYR A 50 -3.43 14.57 7.03
N PHE A 51 -4.52 14.50 7.81
CA PHE A 51 -5.88 14.79 7.36
C PHE A 51 -6.41 16.18 7.77
N ARG A 52 -5.54 17.11 8.21
CA ARG A 52 -5.95 18.36 8.87
C ARG A 52 -7.00 19.16 8.09
N ASP A 53 -6.86 19.25 6.77
CA ASP A 53 -7.77 20.00 5.89
C ASP A 53 -8.74 19.10 5.11
N ALA A 54 -8.74 17.80 5.40
CA ALA A 54 -9.54 16.82 4.69
C ALA A 54 -10.89 16.57 5.39
N LYS A 55 -11.99 16.94 4.72
CA LYS A 55 -13.35 16.61 5.19
C LYS A 55 -13.67 15.11 5.10
N VAL A 56 -13.05 14.42 4.14
CA VAL A 56 -13.20 12.99 3.89
C VAL A 56 -11.82 12.39 3.66
N GLY A 57 -11.52 11.31 4.39
CA GLY A 57 -10.36 10.46 4.17
C GLY A 57 -10.76 9.12 3.57
N TYR A 58 -9.75 8.38 3.10
CA TYR A 58 -9.90 7.01 2.61
C TYR A 58 -8.85 6.12 3.28
N ALA A 59 -9.28 4.95 3.75
CA ALA A 59 -8.41 3.94 4.33
C ALA A 59 -8.57 2.61 3.57
N ILE A 60 -7.45 2.02 3.16
CA ILE A 60 -7.42 0.75 2.42
C ILE A 60 -7.22 -0.39 3.41
N GLU A 61 -8.23 -1.22 3.64
CA GLU A 61 -8.06 -2.42 4.46
C GLU A 61 -7.15 -3.43 3.76
N ILE A 62 -6.02 -3.74 4.40
CA ILE A 62 -5.07 -4.72 3.90
C ILE A 62 -5.58 -6.13 4.21
N GLY A 63 -5.79 -6.92 3.15
CA GLY A 63 -6.09 -8.34 3.23
C GLY A 63 -4.84 -9.21 3.32
N GLU A 64 -4.81 -10.28 2.53
CA GLU A 64 -3.68 -11.19 2.46
C GLU A 64 -2.43 -10.48 1.95
N VAL A 65 -1.32 -10.62 2.68
CA VAL A 65 -0.02 -10.03 2.34
C VAL A 65 0.94 -11.13 1.92
N ARG A 66 1.59 -10.94 0.77
CA ARG A 66 2.68 -11.79 0.30
C ARG A 66 3.97 -10.99 0.23
N ARG A 67 4.92 -11.31 1.09
CA ARG A 67 6.30 -10.79 1.00
C ARG A 67 7.09 -11.59 -0.01
N TYR A 68 7.90 -10.91 -0.81
CA TYR A 68 8.78 -11.58 -1.76
C TYR A 68 10.09 -11.94 -1.07
N ALA A 69 10.49 -13.21 -1.17
CA ALA A 69 11.80 -13.67 -0.71
C ALA A 69 12.94 -12.92 -1.42
N ILE A 70 12.73 -12.55 -2.69
CA ILE A 70 13.66 -11.78 -3.50
C ILE A 70 12.94 -10.49 -3.95
N PRO A 71 13.15 -9.35 -3.26
CA PRO A 71 12.68 -8.05 -3.71
C PRO A 71 13.30 -7.67 -5.06
N PHE A 72 12.56 -6.96 -5.89
CA PHE A 72 13.01 -6.64 -7.26
C PHE A 72 12.88 -5.16 -7.61
N CYS A 73 13.74 -4.70 -8.52
CA CYS A 73 13.70 -3.34 -9.04
C CYS A 73 12.48 -3.18 -9.98
N PRO A 74 11.56 -2.24 -9.72
CA PRO A 74 10.38 -2.02 -10.55
C PRO A 74 10.74 -1.57 -11.97
N VAL A 75 11.78 -0.75 -12.14
CA VAL A 75 12.23 -0.29 -13.47
C VAL A 75 12.72 -1.48 -14.30
N LYS A 76 13.55 -2.35 -13.72
CA LYS A 76 14.12 -3.50 -14.45
C LYS A 76 13.08 -4.58 -14.77
N ARG A 77 12.15 -4.85 -13.84
CA ARG A 77 11.22 -5.99 -13.96
C ARG A 77 9.87 -5.61 -14.57
N LEU A 78 9.42 -4.39 -14.33
CA LEU A 78 8.11 -3.90 -14.75
C LEU A 78 8.24 -2.69 -15.68
N GLY A 79 9.43 -2.20 -16.03
CA GLY A 79 9.55 -1.01 -16.89
C GLY A 79 8.88 0.24 -16.32
N ILE A 80 8.59 0.28 -15.02
CA ILE A 80 7.92 1.41 -14.37
C ILE A 80 8.91 2.19 -13.50
N THR A 81 8.83 3.51 -13.59
CA THR A 81 9.44 4.40 -12.61
C THR A 81 8.56 4.43 -11.36
N PRO A 82 9.12 4.27 -10.14
CA PRO A 82 8.35 4.37 -8.91
C PRO A 82 7.56 5.69 -8.86
N PRO A 83 6.23 5.64 -8.69
CA PRO A 83 5.41 6.85 -8.65
C PRO A 83 5.69 7.66 -7.37
N GLN A 84 5.31 8.94 -7.35
CA GLN A 84 5.33 9.73 -6.11
C GLN A 84 4.21 9.30 -5.15
N SER A 85 3.04 8.95 -5.70
CA SER A 85 1.87 8.48 -4.94
C SER A 85 1.55 7.03 -5.32
N PHE A 86 0.95 6.84 -6.50
CA PHE A 86 0.70 5.53 -7.06
C PHE A 86 0.63 5.51 -8.58
N THR A 87 0.73 4.30 -9.16
CA THR A 87 0.49 4.08 -10.58
C THR A 87 -0.22 2.75 -10.81
N TYR A 88 -1.06 2.69 -11.83
CA TYR A 88 -1.73 1.45 -12.25
C TYR A 88 -0.84 0.65 -13.18
N LEU A 89 -0.84 -0.68 -13.01
CA LEU A 89 -0.18 -1.60 -13.91
C LEU A 89 -1.20 -2.15 -14.91
N HIS A 90 -1.01 -1.84 -16.19
CA HIS A 90 -1.82 -2.41 -17.28
C HIS A 90 -1.28 -3.80 -17.69
N HIS A 91 -2.12 -4.62 -18.33
CA HIS A 91 -1.96 -6.08 -18.45
C HIS A 91 -0.77 -6.58 -19.31
N SER A 92 0.08 -5.70 -19.83
CA SER A 92 1.13 -6.08 -20.79
C SER A 92 2.51 -6.06 -20.13
N PHE A 93 2.80 -7.04 -19.28
CA PHE A 93 4.16 -7.25 -18.76
C PHE A 93 4.68 -8.62 -19.17
N ASN A 94 5.79 -8.63 -19.92
CA ASN A 94 6.54 -9.84 -20.25
C ASN A 94 7.27 -10.35 -19.00
N GLY A 95 6.60 -11.21 -18.25
CA GLY A 95 7.17 -11.90 -17.09
C GLY A 95 6.29 -13.06 -16.67
N CYS A 96 6.92 -14.13 -16.15
CA CYS A 96 6.32 -15.42 -15.79
C CYS A 96 5.41 -15.36 -14.54
N ILE A 97 4.53 -14.36 -14.47
CA ILE A 97 3.50 -14.25 -13.45
C ILE A 97 2.18 -14.12 -14.21
N LYS A 98 1.31 -15.13 -14.15
CA LYS A 98 -0.06 -15.00 -14.65
C LYS A 98 -0.78 -14.01 -13.74
N LEU A 99 -1.05 -12.80 -14.24
CA LEU A 99 -1.63 -11.71 -13.45
C LEU A 99 -3.10 -11.53 -13.80
N SER A 100 -4.00 -11.79 -12.85
CA SER A 100 -5.41 -11.43 -12.94
C SER A 100 -5.70 -10.24 -12.03
N GLY A 101 -6.41 -9.22 -12.54
CA GLY A 101 -6.90 -8.05 -11.77
C GLY A 101 -6.13 -6.73 -11.98
N LYS A 102 -6.74 -5.62 -11.54
CA LYS A 102 -6.12 -4.28 -11.53
C LYS A 102 -5.06 -4.22 -10.44
N ARG A 103 -3.91 -3.63 -10.77
CA ARG A 103 -2.76 -3.54 -9.86
C ARG A 103 -2.31 -2.10 -9.68
N LEU A 104 -1.88 -1.76 -8.48
CA LEU A 104 -1.47 -0.41 -8.11
C LEU A 104 -0.15 -0.46 -7.31
N VAL A 105 0.83 0.35 -7.67
CA VAL A 105 2.10 0.48 -6.93
C VAL A 105 1.98 1.66 -6.00
N LEU A 106 2.13 1.49 -4.69
CA LEU A 106 2.14 2.59 -3.72
C LEU A 106 3.57 3.00 -3.39
N ASN A 107 3.83 4.31 -3.43
CA ASN A 107 4.96 4.94 -2.79
C ASN A 107 4.41 5.82 -1.66
N LYS A 108 4.83 5.54 -0.43
CA LYS A 108 4.24 6.04 0.83
C LYS A 108 2.92 5.36 1.16
N ALA A 109 3.01 4.32 1.99
CA ALA A 109 1.83 3.65 2.54
C ALA A 109 1.05 4.66 3.39
N LEU A 110 -0.17 5.01 2.97
CA LEU A 110 -1.19 5.39 3.92
C LEU A 110 -1.40 4.18 4.83
N ASN A 111 -0.97 4.36 6.07
CA ASN A 111 -0.85 3.34 7.10
C ASN A 111 -2.20 2.66 7.41
N VAL A 112 -2.39 1.47 6.87
CA VAL A 112 -3.43 0.54 7.28
C VAL A 112 -2.80 -0.84 7.33
N LYS A 113 -2.95 -1.59 8.41
CA LYS A 113 -2.24 -2.88 8.61
C LYS A 113 -3.19 -4.08 8.48
N ALA A 114 -2.64 -5.16 7.92
CA ALA A 114 -3.23 -6.49 7.83
C ALA A 114 -3.41 -7.16 9.19
N ARG A 115 -4.44 -7.99 9.37
CA ARG A 115 -4.60 -8.79 10.60
C ARG A 115 -3.46 -9.82 10.78
N LYS A 116 -3.12 -10.02 12.07
CA LYS A 116 -2.23 -11.02 12.71
C LYS A 116 -1.02 -11.50 11.89
N GLY A 117 0.16 -10.97 12.25
CA GLY A 117 1.46 -11.60 11.95
C GLY A 117 2.38 -10.84 11.00
N THR A 118 1.96 -9.73 10.40
CA THR A 118 2.77 -9.06 9.35
C THR A 118 2.71 -7.55 9.53
N GLN A 119 3.61 -7.01 10.35
CA GLN A 119 3.88 -5.57 10.42
C GLN A 119 4.84 -5.21 9.29
N LEU A 120 4.36 -4.54 8.24
CA LEU A 120 5.22 -3.89 7.25
C LEU A 120 5.66 -2.55 7.82
N SER A 121 6.75 -2.58 8.60
CA SER A 121 7.47 -1.35 8.94
C SER A 121 8.40 -1.03 7.79
N LEU A 122 8.06 -0.03 6.98
CA LEU A 122 8.99 0.58 6.04
C LEU A 122 9.62 1.77 6.78
N LYS A 123 10.83 1.55 7.32
CA LYS A 123 11.72 2.65 7.71
C LYS A 123 12.50 3.09 6.48
#